data_AF-A0A193G9F2-F1
#
_entry.id   AF-A0A193G9F2-F1
#
_cell.length_a   1.000
_cell.length_b   1.000
_cell.length_c   1.000
_cell.angle_alpha   90.00
_cell.angle_beta   90.00
_cell.angle_gamma   90.00
#
_symmetry.space_group_name_H-M   'P 1'
#
loop_
_entity.id
_entity.type
_entity.pdbx_description
1 polymer ?
#
loop_
_entity_poly.entity_id
_entity_poly.type
_entity_poly.pdbx_seq_one_letter_code
_entity_poly.pdbx_strand_id
1 'polypeptide(L)'
;MMRRRLRRAAAMLGLGAATLAGLPGVQAQANLGAMRQKLVPTSVQQCRDLLQRRPQLDSYAPAATSARDAYCSCVGQAYVANMPDNVVLAFATNKLPADQNEQAARLKAAAASLEAARARCSARR
;
A
#
# COMPACT_ATOMS: atom_id res chain seq x y z
N MET A 1 48.33 43.68 -30.40
CA MET A 1 48.68 44.19 -29.05
C MET A 1 47.40 44.16 -28.21
N MET A 2 47.11 43.07 -27.50
CA MET A 2 47.44 42.81 -26.08
C MET A 2 46.88 43.86 -25.10
N ARG A 3 46.17 43.33 -24.08
CA ARG A 3 46.02 43.85 -22.70
C ARG A 3 44.89 44.86 -22.52
N ARG A 4 43.80 44.57 -21.80
CA ARG A 4 43.64 44.24 -20.35
C ARG A 4 42.24 44.88 -20.06
N ARG A 5 41.35 44.48 -19.17
CA ARG A 5 41.34 43.66 -17.97
C ARG A 5 39.93 43.77 -17.37
N LEU A 6 39.55 42.76 -16.60
CA LEU A 6 38.62 42.82 -15.46
C LEU A 6 37.13 43.02 -15.76
N ARG A 7 36.31 41.98 -15.58
CA ARG A 7 35.80 41.38 -14.31
C ARG A 7 34.48 42.04 -13.89
N ARG A 8 33.41 41.26 -13.95
CA ARG A 8 32.29 41.10 -12.98
C ARG A 8 31.32 40.11 -13.64
N ALA A 9 31.37 38.82 -13.33
CA ALA A 9 30.84 38.20 -12.11
C ALA A 9 29.36 38.54 -11.90
N ALA A 10 28.48 37.72 -12.47
CA ALA A 10 27.12 37.51 -11.97
C ALA A 10 26.94 36.00 -11.89
N ALA A 11 27.32 35.46 -10.73
CA ALA A 11 26.97 34.12 -10.32
C ALA A 11 25.45 34.09 -10.09
N MET A 12 24.71 33.47 -11.01
CA MET A 12 23.34 33.08 -10.75
C MET A 12 23.36 31.87 -9.82
N LEU A 13 23.04 32.13 -8.55
CA LEU A 13 21.93 31.50 -7.83
C LEU A 13 21.56 30.08 -8.30
N GLY A 14 22.15 29.12 -7.61
CA GLY A 14 21.63 27.76 -7.48
C GLY A 14 21.88 27.27 -6.04
N LEU A 15 21.15 27.85 -5.08
CA LEU A 15 20.88 27.22 -3.78
C LEU A 15 20.44 25.76 -4.08
N GLY A 16 21.00 24.70 -3.50
CA GLY A 16 21.20 24.50 -2.08
C GLY A 16 19.94 23.88 -1.47
N ALA A 17 19.80 22.54 -1.54
CA ALA A 17 18.96 21.68 -0.68
C ALA A 17 18.78 20.31 -1.37
N ALA A 18 18.77 19.16 -0.74
CA ALA A 18 19.14 18.74 0.61
C ALA A 18 19.27 17.22 0.48
N THR A 19 20.38 16.66 0.92
CA THR A 19 20.50 15.24 1.21
C THR A 19 19.50 14.90 2.32
N LEU A 20 18.30 14.44 1.96
CA LEU A 20 17.27 13.92 2.88
C LEU A 20 17.65 12.52 3.41
N ALA A 21 18.89 12.36 3.86
CA ALA A 21 19.31 11.24 4.67
C ALA A 21 19.10 11.63 6.14
N GLY A 22 18.02 11.17 6.75
CA GLY A 22 17.91 11.15 8.22
C GLY A 22 16.72 11.85 8.86
N LEU A 23 15.59 12.04 8.17
CA LEU A 23 14.33 12.31 8.88
C LEU A 23 13.75 10.99 9.41
N PRO A 24 13.62 10.78 10.75
CA PRO A 24 13.10 9.55 11.33
C PRO A 24 11.63 9.25 10.96
N GLY A 25 10.93 10.18 10.32
CA GLY A 25 9.60 9.93 9.72
C GLY A 25 9.67 9.20 8.37
N VAL A 26 10.67 9.48 7.53
CA VAL A 26 10.75 8.93 6.16
C VAL A 26 11.08 7.44 6.19
N GLN A 27 11.88 6.99 7.17
CA GLN A 27 12.20 5.57 7.35
C GLN A 27 10.99 4.74 7.81
N ALA A 28 10.15 5.28 8.70
CA ALA A 28 8.93 4.60 9.13
C ALA A 28 7.91 4.46 7.99
N GLN A 29 7.75 5.52 7.19
CA GLN A 29 6.86 5.52 6.02
C GLN A 29 7.38 4.64 4.88
N ALA A 30 8.70 4.62 4.62
CA ALA A 30 9.32 3.71 3.66
C ALA A 30 9.15 2.24 4.07
N ASN A 31 9.27 1.95 5.38
CA ASN A 31 9.09 0.60 5.89
C ASN A 31 7.62 0.14 5.83
N LEU A 32 6.66 1.04 6.08
CA LEU A 32 5.23 0.77 5.90
C LEU A 32 4.87 0.50 4.44
N GLY A 33 5.41 1.26 3.50
CA GLY A 33 5.25 1.00 2.06
C GLY A 33 5.76 -0.38 1.67
N ALA A 34 6.96 -0.76 2.13
CA ALA A 34 7.51 -2.09 1.89
C ALA A 34 6.69 -3.22 2.55
N MET A 35 6.21 -3.00 3.79
CA MET A 35 5.34 -3.95 4.49
C MET A 35 4.03 -4.17 3.75
N ARG A 36 3.39 -3.08 3.28
CA ARG A 36 2.22 -3.16 2.41
C ARG A 36 2.51 -4.01 1.17
N GLN A 37 3.57 -3.70 0.43
CA GLN A 37 3.91 -4.45 -0.79
C GLN A 37 4.12 -5.95 -0.54
N LYS A 38 4.64 -6.34 0.64
CA LYS A 38 4.78 -7.76 1.04
C LYS A 38 3.45 -8.48 1.29
N LEU A 39 2.40 -7.76 1.69
CA LEU A 39 1.07 -8.32 1.98
C LEU A 39 0.25 -8.56 0.70
N VAL A 40 0.56 -7.86 -0.39
CA VAL A 40 -0.21 -7.95 -1.64
C VAL A 40 -0.24 -9.37 -2.20
N PRO A 41 0.89 -10.08 -2.42
CA PRO A 41 0.86 -11.42 -3.00
C PRO A 41 0.02 -12.41 -2.18
N THR A 42 0.18 -12.39 -0.85
CA THR A 42 -0.58 -13.24 0.07
C THR A 42 -2.07 -12.92 0.01
N SER A 43 -2.44 -11.64 -0.03
CA SER A 43 -3.84 -11.20 -0.11
C SER A 43 -4.50 -11.61 -1.44
N VAL A 44 -3.75 -11.51 -2.56
CA VAL A 44 -4.21 -12.00 -3.87
C VAL A 44 -4.42 -13.51 -3.86
N GLN A 45 -3.48 -14.27 -3.28
CA GLN A 45 -3.59 -15.72 -3.22
C GLN A 45 -4.77 -16.16 -2.34
N GLN A 46 -4.97 -15.53 -1.19
CA GLN A 46 -6.13 -15.79 -0.32
C GLN A 46 -7.46 -15.55 -1.04
N CYS A 47 -7.55 -14.48 -1.85
CA CYS A 47 -8.73 -14.23 -2.68
C CYS A 47 -8.93 -15.34 -3.71
N ARG A 48 -7.88 -15.76 -4.43
CA ARG A 48 -7.97 -16.85 -5.41
C ARG A 48 -8.43 -18.15 -4.77
N ASP A 49 -7.82 -18.53 -3.65
CA ASP A 49 -8.17 -19.76 -2.93
C ASP A 49 -9.62 -19.73 -2.44
N LEU A 50 -10.08 -18.57 -1.93
CA LEU A 50 -11.48 -18.37 -1.53
C LEU A 50 -12.41 -18.57 -2.72
N LEU A 51 -12.16 -17.91 -3.86
CA LEU A 51 -13.04 -17.98 -5.02
C LEU A 51 -12.98 -19.33 -5.75
N GLN A 52 -11.88 -20.06 -5.62
CA GLN A 52 -11.75 -21.41 -6.14
C GLN A 52 -12.59 -22.40 -5.32
N ARG A 53 -12.56 -22.28 -3.99
CA ARG A 53 -13.27 -23.22 -3.09
C ARG A 53 -14.73 -22.84 -2.85
N ARG A 54 -15.00 -21.54 -2.75
CA ARG A 54 -16.27 -20.98 -2.26
C ARG A 54 -16.58 -19.64 -2.95
N PRO A 55 -16.78 -19.63 -4.28
CA PRO A 55 -17.07 -18.39 -5.03
C PRO A 55 -18.30 -17.64 -4.52
N GLN A 56 -19.28 -18.35 -3.94
CA GLN A 56 -20.49 -17.77 -3.38
C GLN A 56 -20.28 -16.93 -2.11
N LEU A 57 -19.09 -16.99 -1.47
CA LEU A 57 -18.80 -16.20 -0.26
C LEU A 57 -18.42 -14.75 -0.56
N ASP A 58 -18.12 -14.42 -1.82
CA ASP A 58 -17.83 -13.06 -2.24
C ASP A 58 -18.87 -12.61 -3.25
N SER A 59 -19.88 -11.87 -2.79
CA SER A 59 -20.96 -11.32 -3.62
C SER A 59 -20.45 -10.34 -4.69
N TYR A 60 -19.24 -9.80 -4.52
CA TYR A 60 -18.59 -8.91 -5.46
C TYR A 60 -17.65 -9.64 -6.42
N ALA A 61 -17.52 -10.96 -6.35
CA ALA A 61 -16.69 -11.70 -7.28
C ALA A 61 -17.37 -11.84 -8.65
N PRO A 62 -16.61 -11.84 -9.76
CA PRO A 62 -17.17 -12.08 -11.06
C PRO A 62 -17.59 -13.54 -11.24
N ALA A 63 -18.73 -13.73 -11.91
CA ALA A 63 -19.22 -15.05 -12.27
C ALA A 63 -18.23 -15.77 -13.19
N ALA A 64 -17.72 -15.06 -14.21
CA ALA A 64 -16.72 -15.56 -15.15
C ALA A 64 -15.37 -15.80 -14.46
N THR A 65 -14.87 -17.04 -14.54
CA THR A 65 -13.59 -17.45 -13.95
C THR A 65 -12.41 -16.64 -14.49
N SER A 66 -12.42 -16.30 -15.78
CA SER A 66 -11.36 -15.51 -16.43
C SER A 66 -11.19 -14.09 -15.86
N ALA A 67 -12.25 -13.52 -15.28
CA ALA A 67 -12.22 -12.21 -14.66
C ALA A 67 -11.81 -12.25 -13.17
N ARG A 68 -11.76 -13.44 -12.55
CA ARG A 68 -11.46 -13.59 -11.12
C ARG A 68 -10.02 -13.25 -10.78
N ASP A 69 -9.08 -13.53 -11.68
CA ASP A 69 -7.66 -13.18 -11.47
C ASP A 69 -7.42 -11.68 -11.44
N ALA A 70 -8.02 -10.95 -12.39
CA ALA A 70 -7.97 -9.49 -12.43
C ALA A 70 -8.67 -8.89 -11.20
N TYR A 71 -9.83 -9.46 -10.82
CA TYR A 71 -10.54 -9.07 -9.60
C TYR A 71 -9.69 -9.26 -8.34
N CYS A 72 -9.13 -10.45 -8.12
CA CYS A 72 -8.31 -10.72 -6.94
C CYS A 72 -7.03 -9.87 -6.90
N SER A 73 -6.42 -9.60 -8.06
CA SER A 73 -5.27 -8.68 -8.16
C SER A 73 -5.65 -7.27 -7.73
N CYS A 74 -6.79 -6.75 -8.21
CA CYS A 74 -7.31 -5.45 -7.81
C CYS A 74 -7.64 -5.42 -6.31
N VAL A 75 -8.37 -6.43 -5.80
CA VAL A 75 -8.76 -6.50 -4.38
C VAL A 75 -7.52 -6.56 -3.50
N GLY A 76 -6.53 -7.37 -3.81
CA GLY A 76 -5.29 -7.46 -3.02
C GLY A 76 -4.53 -6.13 -2.94
N GLN A 77 -4.42 -5.40 -4.06
CA GLN A 77 -3.78 -4.09 -4.09
C GLN A 77 -4.59 -3.04 -3.32
N ALA A 78 -5.90 -2.96 -3.58
CA ALA A 78 -6.78 -1.98 -2.96
C ALA A 78 -6.96 -2.24 -1.45
N TYR A 79 -7.02 -3.50 -1.04
CA TYR A 79 -7.14 -3.90 0.37
C TYR A 79 -5.96 -3.39 1.17
N VAL A 80 -4.74 -3.68 0.73
CA VAL A 80 -3.51 -3.28 1.40
C VAL A 80 -3.30 -1.76 1.36
N ALA A 81 -3.65 -1.11 0.25
CA ALA A 81 -3.51 0.34 0.09
C ALA A 81 -4.43 1.12 1.05
N ASN A 82 -5.65 0.64 1.27
CA ASN A 82 -6.63 1.30 2.16
C ASN A 82 -6.54 0.83 3.61
N MET A 83 -5.77 -0.21 3.89
CA MET A 83 -5.62 -0.75 5.24
C MET A 83 -4.92 0.26 6.17
N PRO A 84 -5.43 0.50 7.39
CA PRO A 84 -4.78 1.36 8.36
C PRO A 84 -3.37 0.90 8.73
N ASP A 85 -2.44 1.83 8.94
CA ASP A 85 -1.02 1.52 9.20
C ASP A 85 -0.82 0.61 10.42
N ASN A 86 -1.60 0.80 11.48
CA ASN A 86 -1.56 -0.04 12.68
C ASN A 86 -2.00 -1.49 12.42
N VAL A 87 -2.89 -1.69 11.44
CA VAL A 87 -3.35 -3.01 11.00
C VAL A 87 -2.30 -3.64 10.09
N VAL A 88 -1.72 -2.87 9.16
CA VAL A 88 -0.59 -3.31 8.31
C VAL A 88 0.58 -3.77 9.18
N LEU A 89 0.96 -2.98 10.20
CA LEU A 89 2.01 -3.34 11.14
C LEU A 89 1.69 -4.66 11.84
N ALA A 90 0.48 -4.80 12.39
CA ALA A 90 0.07 -6.00 13.11
C ALA A 90 0.17 -7.27 12.24
N PHE A 91 -0.30 -7.20 10.99
CA PHE A 91 -0.23 -8.33 10.05
C PHE A 91 1.20 -8.58 9.54
N ALA A 92 1.95 -7.54 9.20
CA ALA A 92 3.31 -7.69 8.67
C ALA A 92 4.30 -8.20 9.73
N THR A 93 4.09 -7.87 11.00
CA THR A 93 4.95 -8.34 12.10
C THR A 93 4.42 -9.58 12.81
N ASN A 94 3.26 -10.12 12.42
CA ASN A 94 2.54 -11.16 13.16
C ASN A 94 2.33 -10.82 14.65
N LYS A 95 2.19 -9.53 14.98
CA LYS A 95 1.95 -9.05 16.34
C LYS A 95 0.56 -8.45 16.43
N LEU A 96 -0.43 -9.34 16.53
CA LEU A 96 -1.77 -8.93 16.93
C LEU A 96 -1.74 -8.49 18.41
N PRO A 97 -2.60 -7.54 18.81
CA PRO A 97 -2.77 -7.19 20.22
C PRO A 97 -3.11 -8.41 21.04
N ALA A 98 -2.56 -8.48 22.26
CA ALA A 98 -3.00 -9.42 23.28
C ALA A 98 -4.38 -9.02 23.84
N ASP A 99 -4.70 -7.71 23.83
CA ASP A 99 -6.02 -7.22 24.20
C ASP A 99 -7.06 -7.62 23.14
N GLN A 100 -8.12 -8.29 23.59
CA GLN A 100 -9.15 -8.81 22.70
C GLN A 100 -9.97 -7.70 22.03
N ASN A 101 -10.17 -6.57 22.71
CA ASN A 101 -10.94 -5.45 22.15
C ASN A 101 -10.15 -4.75 21.04
N GLU A 102 -8.84 -4.53 21.25
CA GLU A 102 -7.97 -4.00 20.22
C GLU A 102 -7.82 -4.95 19.03
N GLN A 103 -7.72 -6.26 19.28
CA GLN A 103 -7.68 -7.25 18.22
C GLN A 103 -8.97 -7.21 17.38
N ALA A 104 -10.13 -7.22 18.04
CA ALA A 104 -11.42 -7.12 17.37
C ALA A 104 -11.56 -5.81 16.57
N ALA A 105 -11.09 -4.68 17.12
CA ALA A 105 -11.09 -3.40 16.42
C ALA A 105 -10.22 -3.42 15.15
N ARG A 106 -9.01 -4.00 15.22
CA ARG A 106 -8.12 -4.13 14.06
C ARG A 106 -8.68 -5.07 13.00
N LEU A 107 -9.30 -6.18 13.41
CA LEU A 107 -9.98 -7.09 12.49
C LEU A 107 -11.20 -6.45 11.84
N LYS A 108 -11.99 -5.65 12.57
CA LYS A 108 -13.11 -4.88 11.99
C LYS A 108 -12.61 -3.86 10.96
N ALA A 109 -11.53 -3.14 11.27
CA ALA A 109 -10.93 -2.19 10.34
C ALA A 109 -10.37 -2.88 9.07
N ALA A 110 -9.75 -4.06 9.24
CA ALA A 110 -9.33 -4.90 8.12
C ALA A 110 -10.54 -5.34 7.28
N ALA A 111 -11.59 -5.85 7.91
CA ALA A 111 -12.81 -6.28 7.21
C ALA A 111 -13.46 -5.13 6.43
N ALA A 112 -13.56 -3.92 7.01
CA ALA A 112 -14.07 -2.74 6.33
C ALA A 112 -13.20 -2.35 5.11
N SER A 113 -11.88 -2.44 5.25
CA SER A 113 -10.93 -2.17 4.15
C SER A 113 -11.08 -3.18 3.01
N LEU A 114 -11.31 -4.46 3.36
CA LEU A 114 -11.55 -5.53 2.38
C LEU A 114 -12.86 -5.31 1.64
N GLU A 115 -13.94 -4.99 2.36
CA GLU A 115 -15.25 -4.72 1.77
C GLU A 115 -15.20 -3.54 0.78
N ALA A 116 -14.55 -2.45 1.18
CA ALA A 116 -14.34 -1.30 0.30
C ALA A 116 -13.51 -1.65 -0.95
N ALA A 117 -12.48 -2.50 -0.80
CA ALA A 117 -11.68 -2.97 -1.93
C ALA A 117 -12.50 -3.83 -2.90
N ARG A 118 -13.33 -4.74 -2.38
CA ARG A 118 -14.23 -5.58 -3.17
C ARG A 118 -15.22 -4.74 -3.97
N ALA A 119 -15.90 -3.80 -3.31
CA ALA A 119 -16.84 -2.89 -3.96
C ALA A 119 -16.18 -2.01 -5.04
N ARG A 120 -14.96 -1.53 -4.80
CA ARG A 120 -14.20 -0.76 -5.80
C ARG A 120 -13.81 -1.60 -7.01
N CYS A 121 -13.40 -2.85 -6.78
CA CYS A 121 -12.88 -3.74 -7.82
C CYS A 121 -13.99 -4.45 -8.61
N SER A 122 -15.20 -4.57 -8.06
CA SER A 122 -16.37 -5.01 -8.82
C SER A 122 -16.87 -3.95 -9.80
N ALA A 123 -16.72 -2.66 -9.48
CA ALA A 123 -17.12 -1.54 -10.33
C ALA A 123 -16.17 -1.24 -11.50
N ARG A 124 -14.98 -1.87 -11.53
CA ARG A 124 -13.97 -1.71 -12.60
C ARG A 124 -14.08 -2.75 -13.72
N ARG A 125 -15.19 -3.51 -13.74
CA ARG A 125 -15.47 -4.54 -14.74
C ARG A 125 -16.04 -3.96 -16.02
#